data_AF-A0A8B8F6Z2-F1
#
_entry.id   AF-A0A8B8F6Z2-F1
#
_cell.length_a   1.000
_cell.length_b   1.000
_cell.length_c   1.000
_cell.angle_alpha   90.00
_cell.angle_beta   90.00
_cell.angle_gamma   90.00
#
_symmetry.space_group_name_H-M   'P 1'
#
loop_
_entity.id
_entity.type
_entity.pdbx_description
1 polymer ?
#
loop_
_entity_poly.entity_id
_entity_poly.type
_entity_poly.pdbx_seq_one_letter_code
_entity_poly.pdbx_strand_id
1 'polypeptide(L)'
;MVLSGGTAASSGGPDLSQIPADVAHKPSTLDRLSDYPAARATDMLNTYTKFLFVRHPFERLLSAYRNKLEQRHDSSRYFQSRFGRRIVKRYRANATEQSLRRGDDVTFAEFAEFVADTRDTVFNEHWAPIDRLCRPCAVNYDFIGKHESLFRDSDYLLRHVVGVADVKFPKGPDSNTSTQLVKYYTSLDHNTILRLYGVFELDFKLFNYDLQNILGYEVG
;
A
#
# COMPACT_ATOMS: atom_id res chain seq x y z
N MET A 1 0.84 4.20 10.92
CA MET A 1 -0.22 4.20 11.94
C MET A 1 -0.41 5.65 12.36
N VAL A 2 -1.53 6.25 11.99
CA VAL A 2 -1.93 7.58 12.48
C VAL A 2 -2.75 7.31 13.73
N LEU A 3 -2.31 7.82 14.89
CA LEU A 3 -3.00 7.65 16.16
C LEU A 3 -3.61 9.00 16.53
N SER A 4 -4.88 9.22 16.21
CA SER A 4 -5.61 10.38 16.73
C SER A 4 -6.35 9.98 18.00
N GLY A 5 -5.90 10.49 19.15
CA GLY A 5 -6.64 10.47 20.41
C GLY A 5 -7.81 11.48 20.36
N GLY A 6 -8.92 11.12 21.02
CA GLY A 6 -10.23 11.75 20.83
C GLY A 6 -10.39 13.22 21.21
N THR A 7 -11.41 13.84 20.64
CA THR A 7 -12.57 14.46 21.32
C THR A 7 -13.68 14.62 20.29
N ALA A 8 -14.94 14.52 20.72
CA ALA A 8 -16.11 14.61 19.86
C ALA A 8 -16.09 15.88 19.00
N ALA A 9 -16.13 15.72 17.67
CA ALA A 9 -16.24 16.84 16.76
C ALA A 9 -17.72 17.19 16.56
N SER A 10 -18.06 18.41 16.98
CA SER A 10 -19.28 19.12 16.60
C SER A 10 -19.53 19.08 15.09
N SER A 11 -20.79 19.00 14.71
CA SER A 11 -21.29 19.03 13.32
C SER A 11 -20.93 20.34 12.60
N GLY A 12 -19.74 20.36 12.00
CA GLY A 12 -19.25 21.50 11.20
C GLY A 12 -17.77 21.39 10.78
N GLY A 13 -17.20 20.18 10.75
CA GLY A 13 -15.80 19.98 10.37
C GLY A 13 -15.53 20.27 8.89
N PRO A 14 -14.28 20.65 8.52
CA PRO A 14 -13.89 20.85 7.13
C PRO A 14 -14.10 19.56 6.32
N ASP A 15 -14.48 19.71 5.05
CA ASP A 15 -14.59 18.58 4.11
C ASP A 15 -13.21 17.94 3.92
N LEU A 16 -13.03 16.75 4.51
CA LEU A 16 -11.77 16.02 4.50
C LEU A 16 -11.33 15.63 3.08
N SER A 17 -12.25 15.58 2.10
CA SER A 17 -11.93 15.29 0.71
C SER A 17 -11.18 16.43 0.00
N GLN A 18 -11.22 17.64 0.56
CA GLN A 18 -10.54 18.82 0.01
C GLN A 18 -9.11 19.00 0.52
N ILE A 19 -8.65 18.17 1.45
CA ILE A 19 -7.29 18.26 1.98
C ILE A 19 -6.29 17.79 0.91
N PRO A 20 -5.39 18.66 0.42
CA PRO A 20 -4.42 18.27 -0.59
C PRO A 20 -3.48 17.15 -0.09
N ALA A 21 -3.12 16.24 -0.99
CA ALA A 21 -2.29 15.09 -0.63
C ALA A 21 -0.89 15.49 -0.10
N ASP A 22 -0.30 16.55 -0.63
CA ASP A 22 0.98 17.10 -0.18
C ASP A 22 0.90 17.69 1.23
N VAL A 23 -0.26 18.23 1.63
CA VAL A 23 -0.52 18.68 2.99
C VAL A 23 -0.68 17.49 3.94
N ALA A 24 -1.48 16.49 3.55
CA ALA A 24 -1.72 15.29 4.34
C ALA A 24 -0.44 14.45 4.56
N HIS A 25 0.49 14.49 3.59
CA HIS A 25 1.76 13.76 3.65
C HIS A 25 2.95 14.61 4.09
N LYS A 26 2.74 15.88 4.46
CA LYS A 26 3.81 16.72 4.98
C LYS A 26 4.36 16.11 6.28
N PRO A 27 5.70 16.01 6.43
CA PRO A 27 6.29 15.54 7.68
C PRO A 27 5.80 16.35 8.87
N SER A 28 5.59 15.67 9.99
CA SER A 28 5.12 16.27 11.26
C SER A 28 3.68 16.82 11.25
N THR A 29 2.87 16.60 10.20
CA THR A 29 1.43 16.89 10.25
C THR A 29 0.70 15.97 11.22
N LEU A 30 1.19 14.74 11.40
CA LEU A 30 0.59 13.71 12.25
C LEU A 30 1.69 13.09 13.13
N ASP A 31 1.39 12.92 14.40
CA ASP A 31 2.28 12.25 15.35
C ASP A 31 2.43 10.77 15.00
N ARG A 32 3.66 10.28 15.06
CA ARG A 32 3.99 8.87 14.91
C ARG A 32 4.24 8.27 16.28
N LEU A 33 4.00 6.97 16.42
CA LEU A 33 4.33 6.25 17.65
C LEU A 33 5.82 6.39 18.03
N SER A 34 6.71 6.52 17.04
CA SER A 34 8.15 6.74 17.21
C SER A 34 8.51 8.11 17.79
N ASP A 35 7.58 9.07 17.77
CA ASP A 35 7.82 10.44 18.23
C ASP A 35 7.62 10.54 19.76
N TYR A 36 7.07 9.49 20.38
CA TYR A 36 6.83 9.42 21.83
C TYR A 36 7.93 8.63 22.57
N PRO A 37 8.22 8.96 23.85
CA PRO A 37 9.08 8.15 24.70
C PRO A 37 8.58 6.71 24.80
N ALA A 38 9.49 5.74 24.95
CA ALA A 38 9.18 4.31 24.93
C ALA A 38 8.06 3.89 25.91
N ALA A 39 8.05 4.47 27.12
CA ALA A 39 7.00 4.22 28.11
C ALA A 39 5.63 4.68 27.61
N ARG A 40 5.55 5.87 26.98
CA ARG A 40 4.30 6.40 26.41
C ARG A 40 3.88 5.61 25.18
N ALA A 41 4.81 5.24 24.30
CA ALA A 41 4.50 4.39 23.15
C ALA A 41 3.93 3.02 23.59
N THR A 42 4.49 2.43 24.64
CA THR A 42 4.00 1.17 25.23
C THR A 42 2.60 1.33 25.81
N ASP A 43 2.36 2.40 26.57
CA ASP A 43 1.04 2.74 27.09
C ASP A 43 0.00 2.88 25.97
N MET A 44 0.33 3.62 24.89
CA MET A 44 -0.54 3.75 23.72
C MET A 44 -0.80 2.40 23.05
N LEU A 45 0.21 1.56 22.87
CA LEU A 45 0.04 0.22 22.30
C LEU A 45 -0.88 -0.67 23.12
N ASN A 46 -0.91 -0.48 24.45
CA ASN A 46 -1.74 -1.27 25.36
C ASN A 46 -3.16 -0.72 25.53
N THR A 47 -3.35 0.59 25.40
CA THR A 47 -4.61 1.24 25.79
C THR A 47 -5.41 1.83 24.63
N TYR A 48 -4.79 2.10 23.47
CA TYR A 48 -5.48 2.74 22.35
C TYR A 48 -6.09 1.68 21.44
N THR A 49 -7.20 2.04 20.79
CA THR A 49 -7.75 1.29 19.66
C THR A 49 -6.78 1.33 18.48
N LYS A 50 -6.37 0.16 18.01
CA LYS A 50 -5.41 -0.04 16.92
C LYS A 50 -6.12 -0.72 15.78
N PHE A 51 -6.10 -0.12 14.60
CA PHE A 51 -6.70 -0.70 13.42
C PHE A 51 -5.72 -0.75 12.25
N LEU A 52 -5.98 -1.68 11.33
CA LEU A 52 -5.21 -1.88 10.11
C LEU A 52 -6.18 -2.03 8.93
N PHE A 53 -5.89 -1.38 7.81
CA PHE A 53 -6.54 -1.67 6.54
C PHE A 53 -5.56 -2.37 5.62
N VAL A 54 -5.95 -3.54 5.13
CA VAL A 54 -5.16 -4.36 4.20
C VAL A 54 -5.78 -4.34 2.81
N ARG A 55 -5.01 -4.73 1.81
CA ARG A 55 -5.45 -4.84 0.41
C ARG A 55 -4.80 -6.06 -0.21
N HIS A 56 -5.47 -6.68 -1.16
CA HIS A 56 -4.93 -7.82 -1.91
C HIS A 56 -3.49 -7.51 -2.37
N PRO A 57 -2.49 -8.35 -2.05
CA PRO A 57 -1.07 -8.01 -2.26
C PRO A 57 -0.77 -7.63 -3.72
N PHE A 58 -1.30 -8.39 -4.66
CA PHE A 58 -1.11 -8.15 -6.10
C PHE A 58 -1.85 -6.89 -6.61
N GLU A 59 -3.00 -6.57 -6.04
CA GLU A 59 -3.72 -5.34 -6.39
C GLU A 59 -3.01 -4.11 -5.87
N ARG A 60 -2.50 -4.18 -4.63
CA ARG A 60 -1.66 -3.14 -4.04
C ARG A 60 -0.38 -2.93 -4.86
N LEU A 61 0.28 -4.01 -5.28
CA LEU A 61 1.48 -3.95 -6.10
C LEU A 61 1.21 -3.29 -7.47
N LEU A 62 0.12 -3.67 -8.13
CA LEU A 62 -0.27 -3.03 -9.40
C LEU A 62 -0.64 -1.56 -9.19
N SER A 63 -1.36 -1.23 -8.13
CA SER A 63 -1.69 0.16 -7.77
C SER A 63 -0.43 1.00 -7.58
N ALA A 64 0.61 0.44 -6.93
CA ALA A 64 1.88 1.11 -6.74
C ALA A 64 2.60 1.36 -8.07
N TYR A 65 2.72 0.34 -8.93
CA TYR A 65 3.30 0.49 -10.27
C TYR A 65 2.58 1.58 -11.08
N ARG A 66 1.24 1.50 -11.15
CA ARG A 66 0.45 2.43 -11.96
C ARG A 66 0.61 3.87 -11.49
N ASN A 67 0.60 4.10 -10.18
CA ASN A 67 0.75 5.44 -9.63
C ASN A 67 2.19 5.98 -9.69
N LYS A 68 3.19 5.13 -9.43
CA LYS A 68 4.58 5.58 -9.25
C LYS A 68 5.42 5.53 -10.53
N LEU A 69 5.15 4.58 -11.43
CA LEU A 69 6.01 4.32 -12.59
C LEU A 69 5.29 4.48 -13.93
N GLU A 70 4.01 4.11 -14.03
CA GLU A 70 3.25 4.21 -15.29
C GLU A 70 2.72 5.62 -15.57
N GLN A 71 2.12 6.27 -14.57
CA GLN A 71 1.56 7.60 -14.72
C GLN A 71 2.66 8.67 -14.89
N ARG A 72 2.29 9.80 -15.49
CA ARG A 72 3.19 10.93 -15.75
C ARG A 72 2.87 12.14 -14.87
N HIS A 73 2.52 11.91 -13.61
CA HIS A 73 2.38 12.97 -12.62
C HIS A 73 3.76 13.41 -12.12
N ASP A 74 3.87 14.62 -11.57
CA ASP A 74 5.14 15.12 -11.04
C ASP A 74 5.68 14.24 -9.90
N SER A 75 4.78 13.68 -9.08
CA SER A 75 5.14 12.70 -8.06
C SER A 75 5.72 11.41 -8.66
N SER A 76 5.27 10.97 -9.84
CA SER A 76 5.79 9.78 -10.55
C SER A 76 7.21 10.01 -11.06
N ARG A 77 7.57 11.24 -11.47
CA ARG A 77 8.92 11.56 -11.98
C ARG A 77 10.04 11.23 -10.99
N TYR A 78 9.79 11.46 -9.69
CA TYR A 78 10.73 11.09 -8.64
C TYR A 78 10.98 9.57 -8.62
N PHE A 79 9.92 8.76 -8.69
CA PHE A 79 10.02 7.31 -8.68
C PHE A 79 10.64 6.76 -9.97
N GLN A 80 10.30 7.31 -11.13
CA GLN A 80 10.90 6.95 -12.42
C GLN A 80 12.41 7.23 -12.42
N SER A 81 12.83 8.38 -11.90
CA SER A 81 14.25 8.74 -11.77
C SER A 81 15.00 7.83 -10.78
N ARG A 82 14.41 7.57 -9.60
CA ARG A 82 15.07 6.83 -8.51
C ARG A 82 15.05 5.31 -8.70
N PHE A 83 13.89 4.77 -9.07
CA PHE A 83 13.66 3.34 -9.20
C PHE A 83 13.64 2.92 -10.67
N GLY A 84 12.95 3.67 -11.52
CA GLY A 84 12.77 3.25 -12.91
C GLY A 84 14.07 3.10 -13.68
N ARG A 85 15.01 4.04 -13.54
CA ARG A 85 16.36 3.91 -14.13
C ARG A 85 17.12 2.68 -13.65
N ARG A 86 16.98 2.34 -12.36
CA ARG A 86 17.62 1.16 -11.74
C ARG A 86 16.99 -0.13 -12.28
N ILE A 87 15.66 -0.15 -12.40
CA ILE A 87 14.90 -1.27 -12.95
C ILE A 87 15.33 -1.51 -14.40
N VAL A 88 15.26 -0.48 -15.25
CA VAL A 88 15.69 -0.57 -16.65
C VAL A 88 17.13 -1.08 -16.75
N LYS A 89 18.06 -0.50 -15.99
CA LYS A 89 19.47 -0.88 -16.03
C LYS A 89 19.71 -2.35 -15.68
N ARG A 90 18.89 -2.93 -14.78
CA ARG A 90 19.10 -4.29 -14.27
C ARG A 90 18.35 -5.36 -15.05
N TYR A 91 17.12 -5.08 -15.48
CA TYR A 91 16.21 -6.10 -16.02
C TYR A 91 15.99 -5.97 -17.54
N ARG A 92 16.47 -4.90 -18.19
CA ARG A 92 16.35 -4.70 -19.63
C ARG A 92 17.68 -4.93 -20.34
N ALA A 93 17.81 -6.07 -21.03
CA ALA A 93 19.06 -6.46 -21.71
C ALA A 93 19.55 -5.46 -22.77
N ASN A 94 18.63 -4.85 -23.54
CA ASN A 94 18.94 -3.91 -24.63
C ASN A 94 18.33 -2.53 -24.39
N ALA A 95 18.56 -1.96 -23.21
CA ALA A 95 18.02 -0.65 -22.86
C ALA A 95 18.60 0.46 -23.74
N THR A 96 17.74 1.31 -24.30
CA THR A 96 18.19 2.52 -25.00
C THR A 96 18.84 3.50 -24.01
N GLU A 97 19.72 4.36 -24.50
CA GLU A 97 20.29 5.43 -23.67
C GLU A 97 19.20 6.32 -23.06
N GLN A 98 18.12 6.58 -23.80
CA GLN A 98 16.97 7.33 -23.31
C GLN A 98 16.29 6.63 -22.13
N SER A 99 16.04 5.32 -22.23
CA SER A 99 15.44 4.52 -21.15
C SER A 99 16.33 4.52 -19.90
N LEU A 100 17.65 4.35 -20.07
CA LEU A 100 18.62 4.39 -18.97
C LEU A 100 18.68 5.77 -18.29
N ARG A 101 18.57 6.85 -19.07
CA ARG A 101 18.59 8.23 -18.57
C ARG A 101 17.28 8.68 -17.96
N ARG A 102 16.13 8.22 -18.45
CA ARG A 102 14.82 8.69 -17.98
C ARG A 102 14.18 7.74 -16.97
N GLY A 103 14.13 6.44 -17.27
CA GLY A 103 13.46 5.44 -16.45
C GLY A 103 11.94 5.62 -16.36
N ASP A 104 11.35 6.36 -17.30
CA ASP A 104 9.91 6.68 -17.37
C ASP A 104 9.13 5.72 -18.28
N ASP A 105 9.77 4.64 -18.71
CA ASP A 105 9.25 3.62 -19.63
C ASP A 105 9.38 2.19 -19.06
N VAL A 106 9.45 2.06 -17.74
CA VAL A 106 9.45 0.76 -17.04
C VAL A 106 8.15 0.03 -17.31
N THR A 107 8.24 -1.24 -17.66
CA THR A 107 7.08 -2.12 -17.82
C THR A 107 6.69 -2.76 -16.49
N PHE A 108 5.45 -3.24 -16.39
CA PHE A 108 5.01 -3.97 -15.20
C PHE A 108 5.81 -5.25 -14.97
N ALA A 109 6.21 -5.96 -16.03
CA ALA A 109 7.03 -7.16 -15.93
C ALA A 109 8.42 -6.87 -15.33
N GLU A 110 9.08 -5.80 -15.76
CA GLU A 110 10.38 -5.40 -15.19
C GLU A 110 10.23 -4.94 -13.73
N PHE A 111 9.12 -4.27 -13.39
CA PHE A 111 8.83 -3.90 -12.01
C PHE A 111 8.52 -5.12 -11.13
N ALA A 112 7.75 -6.09 -11.64
CA ALA A 112 7.47 -7.36 -10.96
C ALA A 112 8.75 -8.13 -10.67
N GLU A 113 9.64 -8.25 -11.65
CA GLU A 113 10.97 -8.85 -11.48
C GLU A 113 11.81 -8.11 -10.43
N PHE A 114 11.78 -6.78 -10.45
CA PHE A 114 12.46 -5.96 -9.46
C PHE A 114 11.97 -6.21 -8.03
N VAL A 115 10.66 -6.33 -7.82
CA VAL A 115 10.08 -6.60 -6.49
C VAL A 115 10.33 -8.05 -6.07
N ALA A 116 10.35 -8.99 -7.01
CA ALA A 116 10.65 -10.40 -6.77
C ALA A 116 12.14 -10.68 -6.47
N ASP A 117 13.04 -9.78 -6.87
CA ASP A 117 14.48 -9.95 -6.63
C ASP A 117 14.88 -9.51 -5.21
N THR A 118 14.97 -10.47 -4.29
CA THR A 118 15.35 -10.24 -2.88
C THR A 118 16.78 -9.71 -2.68
N ARG A 119 17.63 -9.73 -3.73
CA ARG A 119 18.95 -9.08 -3.70
C ARG A 119 18.82 -7.55 -3.78
N ASP A 120 17.70 -7.04 -4.27
CA ASP A 120 17.40 -5.62 -4.34
C ASP A 120 16.64 -5.18 -3.09
N THR A 121 17.38 -4.84 -2.04
CA THR A 121 16.83 -4.58 -0.70
C THR A 121 16.29 -3.17 -0.50
N VAL A 122 15.98 -2.41 -1.57
CA VAL A 122 15.49 -1.04 -1.40
C VAL A 122 14.07 -1.06 -0.86
N PHE A 123 13.97 -0.80 0.44
CA PHE A 123 12.71 -0.64 1.12
C PHE A 123 11.91 0.51 0.50
N ASN A 124 10.65 0.24 0.17
CA ASN A 124 9.68 1.25 -0.22
C ASN A 124 8.31 0.86 0.30
N GLU A 125 7.64 1.79 0.96
CA GLU A 125 6.35 1.59 1.60
C GLU A 125 5.20 1.26 0.64
N HIS A 126 5.37 1.49 -0.68
CA HIS A 126 4.34 1.20 -1.68
C HIS A 126 4.32 -0.26 -2.14
N TRP A 127 5.44 -0.98 -2.09
CA TRP A 127 5.54 -2.38 -2.51
C TRP A 127 6.22 -3.29 -1.47
N ALA A 128 6.56 -2.80 -0.29
CA ALA A 128 6.90 -3.66 0.84
C ALA A 128 5.66 -4.45 1.31
N PRO A 129 5.80 -5.71 1.75
CA PRO A 129 4.72 -6.47 2.37
C PRO A 129 4.09 -5.78 3.58
N ILE A 130 2.79 -5.97 3.79
CA ILE A 130 2.04 -5.39 4.90
C ILE A 130 2.49 -5.99 6.23
N ASP A 131 2.79 -7.29 6.29
CA ASP A 131 3.33 -7.96 7.48
C ASP A 131 4.60 -7.24 7.97
N ARG A 132 5.47 -6.83 7.06
CA ARG A 132 6.70 -6.09 7.36
C ARG A 132 6.42 -4.64 7.78
N LEU A 133 5.47 -3.98 7.13
CA LEU A 133 5.13 -2.58 7.38
C LEU A 133 4.40 -2.37 8.70
N CYS A 134 3.48 -3.28 9.02
CA CYS A 134 2.50 -3.13 10.10
C CYS A 134 2.75 -4.09 11.25
N ARG A 135 3.54 -5.15 11.06
CA ARG A 135 3.91 -6.14 12.08
C ARG A 135 2.69 -6.67 12.85
N PRO A 136 1.69 -7.26 12.18
CA PRO A 136 0.51 -7.82 12.82
C PRO A 136 0.82 -8.93 13.84
N CYS A 137 2.00 -9.57 13.76
CA CYS A 137 2.46 -10.52 14.76
C CYS A 137 2.96 -9.87 16.07
N ALA A 138 3.30 -8.57 16.04
CA ALA A 138 3.83 -7.82 17.18
C ALA A 138 2.84 -6.78 17.73
N VAL A 139 1.85 -6.38 16.93
CA VAL A 139 0.82 -5.40 17.30
C VAL A 139 -0.52 -6.10 17.33
N ASN A 140 -1.18 -6.10 18.49
CA ASN A 140 -2.52 -6.68 18.65
C ASN A 140 -3.58 -5.72 18.11
N TYR A 141 -3.93 -5.83 16.83
CA TYR A 141 -4.94 -4.99 16.20
C TYR A 141 -6.35 -5.32 16.67
N ASP A 142 -7.10 -4.31 17.10
CA ASP A 142 -8.49 -4.42 17.54
C ASP A 142 -9.45 -4.52 16.34
N PHE A 143 -9.02 -4.06 15.16
CA PHE A 143 -9.78 -4.15 13.92
C PHE A 143 -8.87 -4.28 12.70
N ILE A 144 -9.20 -5.21 11.80
CA ILE A 144 -8.55 -5.34 10.49
C ILE A 144 -9.62 -5.23 9.40
N GLY A 145 -9.61 -4.11 8.67
CA GLY A 145 -10.49 -3.86 7.54
C GLY A 145 -9.80 -4.19 6.20
N LYS A 146 -10.61 -4.31 5.14
CA LYS A 146 -10.13 -4.59 3.79
C LYS A 146 -10.42 -3.41 2.86
N HIS A 147 -9.48 -3.11 1.96
CA HIS A 147 -9.66 -2.09 0.94
C HIS A 147 -10.80 -2.45 -0.03
N GLU A 148 -11.01 -3.74 -0.27
CA GLU A 148 -12.12 -4.25 -1.08
C GLU A 148 -13.49 -3.89 -0.49
N SER A 149 -13.57 -3.70 0.82
CA SER A 149 -14.76 -3.26 1.56
C SER A 149 -14.57 -1.93 2.29
N LEU A 150 -13.66 -1.07 1.81
CA LEU A 150 -13.15 0.11 2.51
C LEU A 150 -14.25 0.97 3.15
N PHE A 151 -15.30 1.30 2.40
CA PHE A 151 -16.39 2.16 2.90
C PHE A 151 -17.20 1.50 4.02
N ARG A 152 -17.56 0.22 3.84
CA ARG A 152 -18.32 -0.54 4.83
C ARG A 152 -17.50 -0.76 6.09
N ASP A 153 -16.24 -1.15 5.92
CA ASP A 153 -15.35 -1.46 7.04
C ASP A 153 -14.95 -0.19 7.80
N SER A 154 -14.80 0.95 7.11
CA SER A 154 -14.56 2.24 7.76
C SER A 154 -15.78 2.74 8.54
N ASP A 155 -16.99 2.59 7.98
CA ASP A 155 -18.24 2.94 8.69
C ASP A 155 -18.41 2.08 9.95
N TYR A 156 -18.15 0.77 9.85
CA TYR A 156 -18.18 -0.14 11.00
C TYR A 156 -17.13 0.23 12.05
N LEU A 157 -15.88 0.45 11.66
CA LEU A 157 -14.80 0.86 12.56
C LEU A 157 -15.18 2.13 13.32
N LEU A 158 -15.60 3.17 12.61
CA LEU A 158 -15.92 4.47 13.21
C LEU A 158 -17.10 4.37 14.17
N ARG A 159 -18.19 3.70 13.79
CA ARG A 159 -19.39 3.59 14.63
C ARG A 159 -19.24 2.65 15.82
N HIS A 160 -18.64 1.48 15.60
CA HIS A 160 -18.75 0.37 16.56
C HIS A 160 -17.46 0.07 17.31
N VAL A 161 -16.30 0.40 16.75
CA VAL A 161 -15.00 0.14 17.40
C VAL A 161 -14.46 1.41 18.06
N VAL A 162 -14.56 2.55 17.37
CA VAL A 162 -14.09 3.85 17.87
C VAL A 162 -15.21 4.59 18.62
N GLY A 163 -16.48 4.40 18.24
CA GLY A 163 -17.63 5.04 18.90
C GLY A 163 -17.93 6.47 18.44
N VAL A 164 -17.56 6.82 17.20
CA VAL A 164 -17.74 8.16 16.60
C VAL A 164 -18.72 8.11 15.41
N ALA A 165 -20.01 7.91 15.71
CA ALA A 165 -21.04 7.71 14.69
C ALA A 165 -21.29 8.91 13.76
N ASP A 166 -20.93 10.12 14.17
CA ASP A 166 -21.10 11.35 13.38
C ASP A 166 -19.96 11.60 12.37
N VAL A 167 -18.90 10.80 12.42
CA VAL A 167 -17.76 10.88 11.49
C VAL A 167 -17.97 9.88 10.35
N LYS A 168 -17.80 10.35 9.11
CA LYS A 168 -17.87 9.51 7.92
C LYS A 168 -16.55 9.49 7.18
N PHE A 169 -16.20 8.31 6.67
CA PHE A 169 -15.05 8.17 5.78
C PHE A 169 -15.34 8.90 4.45
N PRO A 170 -14.45 9.80 3.98
CA PRO A 170 -14.69 10.55 2.76
C PRO A 170 -14.69 9.64 1.53
N LYS A 171 -15.55 9.92 0.56
CA LYS A 171 -15.55 9.20 -0.71
C LYS A 171 -14.37 9.69 -1.55
N GLY A 172 -13.37 8.83 -1.74
CA GLY A 172 -12.26 9.07 -2.65
C GLY A 172 -12.65 8.83 -4.13
N PRO A 173 -11.75 9.18 -5.07
CA PRO A 173 -11.94 8.87 -6.48
C PRO A 173 -11.94 7.35 -6.71
N ASP A 174 -12.76 6.90 -7.64
CA ASP A 174 -12.83 5.49 -8.01
C ASP A 174 -11.49 5.02 -8.63
N SER A 175 -11.02 3.85 -8.21
CA SER A 175 -9.85 3.20 -8.82
C SER A 175 -10.30 2.04 -9.69
N ASN A 176 -9.76 1.95 -10.91
CA ASN A 176 -9.98 0.81 -11.79
C ASN A 176 -8.86 -0.23 -11.72
N THR A 177 -8.07 -0.27 -10.63
CA THR A 177 -6.92 -1.19 -10.55
C THR A 177 -7.34 -2.66 -10.50
N SER A 178 -8.38 -2.98 -9.74
CA SER A 178 -8.91 -4.35 -9.64
C SER A 178 -9.32 -4.91 -11.01
N THR A 179 -9.93 -4.10 -11.87
CA THR A 179 -10.37 -4.53 -13.22
C THR A 179 -9.21 -4.74 -14.20
N GLN A 180 -8.01 -4.28 -13.86
CA GLN A 180 -6.82 -4.44 -14.70
C GLN A 180 -5.93 -5.61 -14.24
N LEU A 181 -6.19 -6.23 -13.08
CA LEU A 181 -5.33 -7.27 -12.50
C LEU A 181 -4.97 -8.37 -13.51
N VAL A 182 -5.98 -9.02 -14.10
CA VAL A 182 -5.79 -10.11 -15.07
C VAL A 182 -4.91 -9.67 -16.25
N LYS A 183 -5.15 -8.47 -16.81
CA LYS A 183 -4.38 -7.95 -17.94
C LYS A 183 -2.89 -7.82 -17.62
N TYR A 184 -2.55 -7.32 -16.43
CA TYR A 184 -1.16 -7.08 -16.06
C TYR A 184 -0.46 -8.38 -15.64
N TYR A 185 -1.12 -9.22 -14.84
CA TYR A 185 -0.50 -10.44 -14.32
C TYR A 185 -0.40 -11.58 -15.34
N THR A 186 -1.30 -11.65 -16.33
CA THR A 186 -1.18 -12.66 -17.41
C THR A 186 0.00 -12.40 -18.35
N SER A 187 0.60 -11.21 -18.30
CA SER A 187 1.82 -10.90 -19.06
C SER A 187 3.11 -11.40 -18.40
N LEU A 188 3.04 -11.86 -17.14
CA LEU A 188 4.19 -12.35 -16.39
C LEU A 188 4.41 -13.84 -16.63
N ASP A 189 5.67 -14.28 -16.62
CA ASP A 189 5.98 -15.69 -16.58
C ASP A 189 5.63 -16.30 -15.21
N HIS A 190 5.35 -17.60 -15.21
CA HIS A 190 4.94 -18.31 -14.00
C HIS A 190 5.98 -18.22 -12.88
N ASN A 191 7.28 -18.29 -13.20
CA ASN A 191 8.34 -18.24 -12.19
C ASN A 191 8.42 -16.85 -11.50
N THR A 192 8.16 -15.77 -12.22
CA THR A 192 8.02 -14.43 -11.64
C THR A 192 6.81 -14.34 -10.71
N ILE A 193 5.68 -14.93 -11.08
CA ILE A 193 4.49 -15.00 -10.22
C ILE A 193 4.80 -15.78 -8.92
N LEU A 194 5.46 -16.94 -9.02
CA LEU A 194 5.84 -17.75 -7.85
C LEU A 194 6.76 -16.96 -6.89
N ARG A 195 7.78 -16.30 -7.43
CA ARG A 195 8.70 -15.47 -6.61
C ARG A 195 7.98 -14.28 -5.99
N LEU A 196 7.11 -13.60 -6.73
CA LEU A 196 6.28 -12.53 -6.19
C LEU A 196 5.37 -13.02 -5.08
N TYR A 197 4.71 -14.18 -5.26
CA TYR A 197 3.91 -14.79 -4.20
C TYR A 197 4.76 -15.03 -2.95
N GLY A 198 5.97 -15.58 -3.10
CA GLY A 198 6.90 -15.78 -1.99
C GLY A 198 7.27 -14.49 -1.23
N VAL A 199 7.35 -13.34 -1.92
CA VAL A 199 7.59 -12.04 -1.27
C VAL A 199 6.40 -11.61 -0.38
N PHE A 200 5.17 -11.94 -0.79
CA PHE A 200 3.93 -11.53 -0.10
C PHE A 200 3.21 -12.67 0.63
N GLU A 201 3.86 -13.83 0.80
CA GLU A 201 3.22 -15.07 1.27
C GLU A 201 2.51 -14.87 2.62
N LEU A 202 3.16 -14.16 3.56
CA LEU A 202 2.55 -13.85 4.85
C LEU A 202 1.34 -12.93 4.72
N ASP A 203 1.33 -11.98 3.79
CA ASP A 203 0.15 -11.14 3.56
C ASP A 203 -1.03 -11.97 3.03
N PHE A 204 -0.77 -12.91 2.11
CA PHE A 204 -1.81 -13.83 1.63
C PHE A 204 -2.38 -14.67 2.77
N LYS A 205 -1.51 -15.27 3.59
CA LYS A 205 -1.89 -16.15 4.70
C LYS A 205 -2.59 -15.42 5.84
N LEU A 206 -2.03 -14.31 6.32
CA LEU A 206 -2.54 -13.57 7.47
C LEU A 206 -3.88 -12.88 7.19
N PHE A 207 -4.11 -12.46 5.94
CA PHE A 207 -5.29 -11.67 5.58
C PHE A 207 -6.29 -12.41 4.69
N ASN A 208 -6.10 -13.72 4.51
CA ASN A 208 -6.98 -14.61 3.76
C ASN A 208 -7.27 -14.06 2.36
N TYR A 209 -6.20 -13.91 1.58
CA TYR A 209 -6.25 -13.61 0.15
C TYR A 209 -5.86 -14.85 -0.67
N ASP A 210 -6.29 -14.89 -1.92
CA ASP A 210 -6.10 -15.99 -2.86
C ASP A 210 -5.77 -15.46 -4.26
N LEU A 211 -5.35 -16.35 -5.18
CA LEU A 211 -5.03 -15.97 -6.56
C LEU A 211 -6.07 -16.41 -7.59
N GLN A 212 -7.15 -17.09 -7.18
CA GLN A 212 -8.21 -17.58 -8.07
C GLN A 212 -8.71 -16.51 -9.03
N ASN A 213 -9.02 -15.32 -8.52
CA ASN A 213 -9.63 -14.25 -9.30
C ASN A 213 -8.65 -13.56 -10.28
N ILE A 214 -7.35 -13.89 -10.20
CA ILE A 214 -6.30 -13.31 -11.05
C ILE A 214 -5.74 -14.35 -12.02
N LEU A 215 -5.45 -15.56 -11.54
CA LEU A 215 -4.75 -16.61 -12.29
C LEU A 215 -5.62 -17.83 -12.61
N GLY A 216 -6.77 -17.99 -11.94
CA GLY A 216 -7.62 -19.18 -12.06
C GLY A 216 -7.11 -20.41 -11.32
N TYR A 217 -6.07 -20.27 -10.48
CA TYR A 217 -5.52 -21.33 -9.64
C TYR A 217 -4.80 -20.73 -8.43
N GLU A 218 -4.59 -21.55 -7.38
CA GLU A 218 -3.77 -21.18 -6.22
C GLU A 218 -2.31 -21.53 -6.42
N VAL A 219 -1.45 -20.70 -5.85
CA VAL A 219 -0.01 -20.94 -5.77
C VAL A 219 0.30 -21.26 -4.31
N GLY A 220 0.50 -22.54 -3.98
CA GLY A 220 0.82 -23.00 -2.62
C GLY A 220 -0.04 -24.15 -2.16
#